data_AF-A0A1Z8LQI0-F1
#
_entry.id   AF-A0A1Z8LQI0-F1
#
_cell.length_a   1.000
_cell.length_b   1.000
_cell.length_c   1.000
_cell.angle_alpha   90.00
_cell.angle_beta   90.00
_cell.angle_gamma   90.00
#
_symmetry.space_group_name_H-M   'P 1'
#
loop_
_entity.id
_entity.type
_entity.pdbx_description
1 polymer ?
#
loop_
_entity_poly.entity_id
_entity_poly.type
_entity_poly.pdbx_seq_one_letter_code
_entity_poly.pdbx_strand_id
1 'polypeptide(L)'
;MDNIFDSIVGCGGLLGSAIGFGLAGGGARIGGAVAAEAAGRIAALGSLCELGRITTLDRGRQAFRYIVIPKRERKVRPFLEAWFRSVDHFRLPSGENTILCRCEELSLKDVRDVVEIGLAEPNQLKSFSRAGICPCQGRFCGLSLQDSIARETGRNVSDVGYFRLRPPIKPLPLDELAELDSEPEANISARSSENDGVEKYC
;
A
#
# COMPACT_ATOMS: atom_id res chain seq x y z
N MET A 1 27.47 -10.43 5.74
CA MET A 1 26.52 -10.82 4.67
C MET A 1 25.09 -10.42 5.05
N ASP A 2 24.98 -9.45 5.95
CA ASP A 2 23.77 -9.20 6.76
C ASP A 2 22.87 -8.14 6.10
N ASN A 3 23.49 -7.18 5.39
CA ASN A 3 22.81 -6.06 4.73
C ASN A 3 21.83 -6.44 3.59
N ILE A 4 21.82 -7.70 3.09
CA ILE A 4 20.85 -8.09 2.05
C ILE A 4 19.53 -8.52 2.66
N PHE A 5 19.56 -9.20 3.81
CA PHE A 5 18.34 -9.60 4.51
C PHE A 5 17.59 -8.37 5.01
N ASP A 6 18.28 -7.37 5.54
CA ASP A 6 17.68 -6.12 6.02
C ASP A 6 16.82 -5.39 4.98
N SER A 7 17.10 -5.58 3.68
CA SER A 7 16.33 -4.94 2.60
C SER A 7 15.05 -5.67 2.17
N ILE A 8 14.84 -6.90 2.63
CA ILE A 8 13.72 -7.79 2.21
C ILE A 8 12.97 -8.37 3.43
N VAL A 9 13.65 -8.51 4.56
CA VAL A 9 13.10 -9.01 5.82
C VAL A 9 13.89 -8.30 6.89
N GLY A 10 13.31 -7.28 7.51
CA GLY A 10 13.99 -6.56 8.57
C GLY A 10 14.29 -7.49 9.73
N CYS A 11 15.48 -8.05 9.74
CA CYS A 11 16.01 -8.76 10.89
C CYS A 11 16.76 -7.72 11.72
N GLY A 12 16.02 -6.76 12.30
CA GLY A 12 16.54 -5.77 13.25
C GLY A 12 17.65 -4.86 12.70
N GLY A 13 17.27 -3.71 12.13
CA GLY A 13 18.20 -2.60 11.91
C GLY A 13 17.99 -1.86 10.60
N LEU A 14 17.37 -0.67 10.67
CA LEU A 14 17.45 0.42 9.70
C LEU A 14 17.25 0.05 8.21
N LEU A 15 16.00 -0.21 7.82
CA LEU A 15 15.24 0.45 6.73
C LEU A 15 13.98 -0.37 6.40
N GLY A 16 12.84 0.03 6.96
CA GLY A 16 11.51 -0.34 6.45
C GLY A 16 10.85 -1.61 6.98
N SER A 17 11.10 -2.02 8.22
CA SER A 17 10.35 -3.08 8.90
C SER A 17 9.94 -2.59 10.28
N ALA A 18 8.65 -2.76 10.61
CA ALA A 18 8.21 -2.71 12.00
C ALA A 18 8.62 -4.03 12.68
N ILE A 19 9.01 -3.97 13.95
CA ILE A 19 9.45 -5.15 14.72
C ILE A 19 8.42 -6.27 14.56
N GLY A 20 8.86 -7.45 14.11
CA GLY A 20 8.01 -8.62 13.86
C GLY A 20 7.28 -8.66 12.51
N PHE A 21 7.55 -7.73 11.57
CA PHE A 21 6.90 -7.69 10.26
C PHE A 21 7.89 -7.72 9.10
N GLY A 22 7.77 -8.72 8.22
CA GLY A 22 8.48 -8.79 6.93
C GLY A 22 7.69 -8.18 5.77
N LEU A 23 8.37 -7.51 4.84
CA LEU A 23 7.76 -6.96 3.63
C LEU A 23 8.35 -7.62 2.39
N ALA A 24 7.51 -8.22 1.55
CA ALA A 24 7.95 -8.87 0.31
C ALA A 24 7.08 -8.49 -0.90
N GLY A 25 7.60 -8.78 -2.09
CA GLY A 25 6.88 -8.58 -3.35
C GLY A 25 6.76 -7.11 -3.78
N GLY A 26 5.78 -6.85 -4.64
CA GLY A 26 5.56 -5.55 -5.27
C GLY A 26 5.21 -4.42 -4.28
N GLY A 27 4.60 -4.76 -3.15
CA GLY A 27 4.30 -3.80 -2.08
C GLY A 27 5.54 -3.31 -1.33
N ALA A 28 6.63 -4.09 -1.33
CA ALA A 28 7.91 -3.66 -0.77
C ALA A 28 8.73 -2.86 -1.79
N ARG A 29 8.80 -3.34 -3.04
CA ARG A 29 9.43 -2.64 -4.16
C ARG A 29 9.02 -3.24 -5.51
N ILE A 30 8.95 -2.42 -6.54
CA ILE A 30 8.72 -2.87 -7.92
C ILE A 30 9.97 -3.58 -8.46
N GLY A 31 10.02 -4.90 -8.30
CA GLY A 31 11.11 -5.76 -8.78
C GLY A 31 10.76 -6.60 -10.01
N GLY A 32 9.48 -6.93 -10.20
CA GLY A 32 9.01 -7.94 -11.17
C GLY A 32 8.63 -9.25 -10.48
N ALA A 33 7.90 -10.13 -11.19
CA ALA A 33 7.34 -11.35 -10.61
C ALA A 33 8.40 -12.29 -10.01
N VAL A 34 9.48 -12.54 -10.75
CA VAL A 34 10.59 -13.40 -10.31
C VAL A 34 11.30 -12.83 -9.07
N ALA A 35 11.53 -11.51 -9.05
CA ALA A 35 12.09 -10.83 -7.88
C ALA A 35 11.15 -10.91 -6.66
N ALA A 36 9.84 -10.75 -6.88
CA ALA A 36 8.83 -10.81 -5.85
C ALA A 36 8.73 -12.21 -5.22
N GLU A 37 8.77 -13.27 -6.04
CA GLU A 37 8.79 -14.65 -5.56
C GLU A 37 10.02 -14.93 -4.70
N ALA A 38 11.22 -14.58 -5.20
CA ALA A 38 12.46 -14.76 -4.46
C ALA A 38 12.46 -13.98 -3.14
N ALA A 39 11.96 -12.73 -3.15
CA ALA A 39 11.79 -11.92 -1.94
C ALA A 39 10.83 -12.58 -0.94
N GLY A 40 9.71 -13.14 -1.41
CA GLY A 40 8.75 -13.88 -0.58
C GLY A 40 9.37 -15.10 0.09
N ARG A 41 10.18 -15.88 -0.64
CA ARG A 41 10.92 -17.02 -0.07
C ARG A 41 11.90 -16.59 1.02
N ILE A 42 12.61 -15.48 0.81
CA ILE A 42 13.54 -14.92 1.81
C ILE A 42 12.76 -14.46 3.06
N ALA A 43 11.62 -13.77 2.89
CA ALA A 43 10.74 -13.34 3.98
C ALA A 43 10.18 -14.50 4.80
N ALA A 44 9.75 -15.58 4.14
CA ALA A 44 9.30 -16.79 4.83
C ALA A 44 10.41 -17.42 5.67
N LEU A 45 11.64 -17.52 5.15
CA LEU A 45 12.79 -18.04 5.90
C LEU A 45 13.16 -17.15 7.09
N GLY A 46 13.06 -15.83 6.96
CA GLY A 46 13.25 -14.91 8.08
C GLY A 46 12.20 -15.13 9.18
N SER A 47 10.93 -15.25 8.79
CA SER A 47 9.81 -15.51 9.70
C SER A 47 9.97 -16.85 10.44
N LEU A 48 10.36 -17.91 9.73
CA LEU A 48 10.63 -19.22 10.33
C LEU A 48 11.77 -19.19 11.35
N CYS A 49 12.81 -18.40 11.08
CA CYS A 49 13.93 -18.22 11.99
C CYS A 49 13.51 -17.47 13.25
N GLU A 50 12.71 -16.40 13.10
CA GLU A 50 12.18 -15.61 14.22
C GLU A 50 11.22 -16.42 15.10
N LEU A 51 10.43 -17.32 14.50
CA LEU A 51 9.59 -18.29 15.21
C LEU A 51 10.37 -19.48 15.82
N GLY A 52 11.70 -19.50 15.70
CA GLY A 52 12.56 -20.58 16.21
C GLY A 52 12.37 -21.93 15.52
N ARG A 53 11.76 -21.96 14.33
CA ARG A 53 11.53 -23.19 13.54
C ARG A 53 12.77 -23.65 12.77
N ILE A 54 13.69 -22.73 12.48
CA ILE A 54 14.99 -23.01 11.86
C ILE A 54 16.07 -22.19 12.53
N THR A 55 17.32 -22.63 12.44
CA THR A 55 18.46 -21.85 12.94
C THR A 55 18.83 -20.71 11.99
N THR A 56 19.55 -19.71 12.48
CA THR A 56 20.13 -18.62 11.66
C THR A 56 21.02 -19.17 10.54
N LEU A 57 21.73 -20.27 10.82
CA LEU A 57 22.61 -20.93 9.87
C LEU A 57 21.81 -21.63 8.76
N ASP A 58 20.73 -22.32 9.10
CA ASP A 58 19.82 -22.94 8.14
C ASP A 58 19.11 -21.90 7.28
N ARG A 59 18.66 -20.79 7.88
CA ARG A 59 18.09 -19.64 7.16
C ARG A 59 19.07 -19.15 6.09
N GLY A 60 20.33 -18.89 6.47
CA GLY A 60 21.36 -18.43 5.55
C GLY A 60 21.62 -19.40 4.41
N ARG A 61 21.78 -20.70 4.72
CA ARG A 61 21.98 -21.76 3.71
C ARG A 61 20.82 -21.85 2.73
N GLN A 62 19.58 -21.85 3.21
CA GLN A 62 18.40 -22.02 2.36
C GLN A 62 18.10 -20.77 1.52
N ALA A 63 18.36 -19.58 2.07
CA ALA A 63 18.13 -18.31 1.39
C ALA A 63 19.21 -18.00 0.34
N PHE A 64 20.40 -18.59 0.45
CA PHE A 64 21.55 -18.31 -0.43
C PHE A 64 21.19 -18.32 -1.93
N ARG A 65 20.43 -19.33 -2.37
CA ARG A 65 19.98 -19.46 -3.77
C ARG A 65 19.02 -18.36 -4.24
N TYR A 66 18.35 -17.66 -3.33
CA TYR A 66 17.36 -16.63 -3.67
C TYR A 66 17.94 -15.21 -3.60
N ILE A 67 19.00 -14.99 -2.83
CA ILE A 67 19.59 -13.67 -2.54
C ILE A 67 20.01 -12.91 -3.81
N VAL A 68 20.51 -13.62 -4.82
CA VAL A 68 21.03 -13.02 -6.05
C VAL A 68 19.92 -12.60 -7.01
N ILE A 69 18.75 -13.23 -6.93
CA ILE A 69 17.66 -13.10 -7.91
C ILE A 69 17.09 -11.67 -7.90
N PRO A 70 16.64 -11.08 -6.77
CA PRO A 70 16.10 -9.72 -6.76
C PRO A 70 17.10 -8.66 -7.23
N LYS A 71 18.41 -8.88 -7.01
CA LYS A 71 19.44 -7.96 -7.49
C LYS A 71 19.55 -8.00 -9.01
N ARG A 72 19.57 -9.20 -9.59
CA ARG A 72 19.66 -9.39 -11.05
C ARG A 72 18.45 -8.80 -11.76
N GLU A 73 17.25 -9.17 -11.32
CA GLU A 73 15.98 -8.69 -11.92
C GLU A 73 15.84 -7.18 -11.84
N ARG A 74 16.35 -6.54 -10.78
CA ARG A 74 16.30 -5.08 -10.64
C ARG A 74 17.32 -4.33 -11.49
N LYS A 75 18.34 -4.97 -12.07
CA LYS A 75 19.37 -4.26 -12.86
C LYS A 75 18.80 -3.51 -14.06
N VAL A 76 17.71 -4.00 -14.64
CA VAL A 76 17.05 -3.35 -15.79
C VAL A 76 16.17 -2.16 -15.37
N ARG A 77 15.85 -2.00 -14.08
CA ARG A 77 14.90 -0.99 -13.61
C ARG A 77 15.29 0.45 -13.93
N PRO A 78 16.55 0.90 -13.75
CA PRO A 78 16.92 2.27 -14.14
C PRO A 78 16.64 2.58 -15.61
N PHE A 79 16.85 1.59 -16.49
CA PHE A 79 16.50 1.72 -17.91
C PHE A 79 14.98 1.82 -18.12
N LEU A 80 14.21 0.92 -17.50
CA LEU A 80 12.74 0.94 -17.63
C LEU A 80 12.13 2.21 -17.03
N GLU A 81 12.64 2.68 -15.89
CA GLU A 81 12.19 3.90 -15.23
C GLU A 81 12.52 5.14 -16.06
N ALA A 82 13.65 5.16 -16.78
CA ALA A 82 13.99 6.24 -17.70
C ALA A 82 13.15 6.19 -18.99
N TRP A 83 12.97 5.00 -19.58
CA TRP A 83 12.29 4.82 -20.87
C TRP A 83 10.76 4.92 -20.77
N PHE A 84 10.19 4.39 -19.69
CA PHE A 84 8.75 4.38 -19.43
C PHE A 84 8.34 5.40 -18.37
N ARG A 85 9.17 6.43 -18.13
CA ARG A 85 8.79 7.54 -17.26
C ARG A 85 7.51 8.18 -17.80
N SER A 86 6.48 8.21 -16.97
CA SER A 86 5.25 8.92 -17.29
C SER A 86 5.56 10.41 -17.46
N VAL A 87 5.05 11.02 -18.54
CA VAL A 87 5.14 12.47 -18.75
C VAL A 87 4.28 13.19 -17.71
N ASP A 88 4.73 14.37 -17.27
CA ASP A 88 4.14 15.03 -16.11
C ASP A 88 2.65 15.33 -16.26
N HIS A 89 2.15 15.62 -17.48
CA HIS A 89 0.73 15.90 -17.70
C HIS A 89 -0.19 14.68 -17.52
N PHE A 90 0.33 13.45 -17.56
CA PHE A 90 -0.45 12.26 -17.18
C PHE A 90 -0.50 12.06 -15.66
N ARG A 91 0.46 12.62 -14.93
CA ARG A 91 0.56 12.51 -13.47
C ARG A 91 -0.13 13.69 -12.77
N LEU A 92 0.08 14.88 -13.29
CA LEU A 92 -0.38 16.16 -12.77
C LEU A 92 -1.46 16.72 -13.69
N PRO A 93 -2.72 16.74 -13.24
CA PRO A 93 -3.78 17.35 -14.01
C PRO A 93 -3.56 18.86 -14.11
N SER A 94 -3.90 19.41 -15.28
CA SER A 94 -3.74 20.85 -15.57
C SER A 94 -5.07 21.58 -15.67
N GLY A 95 -6.17 20.88 -15.96
CA GLY A 95 -7.50 21.48 -16.06
C GLY A 95 -8.10 21.71 -14.68
N GLU A 96 -8.60 22.91 -14.42
CA GLU A 96 -9.27 23.26 -13.17
C GLU A 96 -10.46 22.33 -12.86
N ASN A 97 -11.22 21.98 -13.90
CA ASN A 97 -12.38 21.10 -13.80
C ASN A 97 -12.02 19.60 -13.79
N THR A 98 -10.72 19.24 -13.78
CA THR A 98 -10.33 17.82 -13.74
C THR A 98 -10.67 17.22 -12.38
N ILE A 99 -11.54 16.21 -12.38
CA ILE A 99 -11.94 15.50 -11.16
C ILE A 99 -10.77 14.67 -10.62
N LEU A 100 -10.34 14.98 -9.40
CA LEU A 100 -9.32 14.24 -8.64
C LEU A 100 -9.94 13.19 -7.74
N CYS A 101 -11.08 13.52 -7.10
CA CYS A 101 -11.80 12.58 -6.26
C CYS A 101 -13.15 12.23 -6.90
N ARG A 102 -13.26 11.04 -7.49
CA ARG A 102 -14.52 10.56 -8.07
C ARG A 102 -15.65 10.43 -7.06
N CYS A 103 -15.33 10.13 -5.80
CA CYS A 103 -16.34 9.80 -4.80
C CYS A 103 -17.01 11.02 -4.17
N GLU A 104 -16.29 12.13 -4.06
CA GLU A 104 -16.81 13.41 -3.54
C GLU A 104 -16.85 14.48 -4.67
N GLU A 105 -16.67 14.05 -5.92
CA GLU A 105 -16.67 14.89 -7.13
C GLU A 105 -15.76 16.12 -7.08
N LEU A 106 -14.64 16.02 -6.36
CA LEU A 106 -13.70 17.14 -6.19
C LEU A 106 -12.84 17.33 -7.43
N SER A 107 -12.85 18.55 -7.95
CA SER A 107 -11.98 19.03 -9.03
C SER A 107 -10.61 19.48 -8.52
N LEU A 108 -9.67 19.71 -9.44
CA LEU A 108 -8.38 20.31 -9.12
C LEU A 108 -8.56 21.71 -8.52
N LYS A 109 -9.53 22.48 -9.03
CA LYS A 109 -9.86 23.80 -8.49
C LYS A 109 -10.32 23.71 -7.03
N ASP A 110 -11.20 22.78 -6.69
CA ASP A 110 -11.67 22.64 -5.31
C ASP A 110 -10.49 22.39 -4.36
N VAL A 111 -9.52 21.57 -4.77
CA VAL A 111 -8.33 21.30 -3.96
C VAL A 111 -7.46 22.54 -3.81
N ARG A 112 -7.29 23.34 -4.88
CA ARG A 112 -6.55 24.60 -4.84
C ARG A 112 -7.18 25.60 -3.89
N ASP A 113 -8.49 25.79 -3.99
CA ASP A 113 -9.24 26.71 -3.14
C ASP A 113 -9.08 26.33 -1.66
N VAL A 114 -9.08 25.03 -1.35
CA VAL A 114 -8.82 24.52 0.02
C VAL A 114 -7.39 24.78 0.48
N VAL A 115 -6.39 24.61 -0.40
CA VAL A 115 -4.99 24.91 -0.07
C VAL A 115 -4.78 26.41 0.13
N GLU A 116 -5.43 27.25 -0.66
CA GLU A 116 -5.34 28.72 -0.60
C GLU A 116 -5.83 29.27 0.74
N ILE A 117 -6.86 28.66 1.35
CA ILE A 117 -7.32 29.01 2.71
C ILE A 117 -6.45 28.40 3.83
N GLY A 118 -5.31 27.78 3.48
CA GLY A 118 -4.29 27.29 4.41
C GLY A 118 -4.43 25.82 4.83
N LEU A 119 -5.36 25.06 4.24
CA LEU A 119 -5.55 23.63 4.53
C LEU A 119 -4.68 22.78 3.59
N ALA A 120 -3.38 22.81 3.84
CA ALA A 120 -2.33 22.30 2.96
C ALA A 120 -1.79 20.90 3.35
N GLU A 121 -2.54 20.14 4.14
CA GLU A 121 -2.19 18.77 4.55
C GLU A 121 -3.27 17.77 4.14
N PRO A 122 -2.93 16.55 3.71
CA PRO A 122 -3.91 15.56 3.25
C PRO A 122 -5.02 15.28 4.28
N ASN A 123 -4.69 15.24 5.58
CA ASN A 123 -5.70 14.99 6.62
C ASN A 123 -6.58 16.22 6.92
N GLN A 124 -6.08 17.44 6.69
CA GLN A 124 -6.89 18.66 6.76
C GLN A 124 -7.86 18.72 5.59
N LEU A 125 -7.36 18.50 4.36
CA LEU A 125 -8.16 18.39 3.15
C LEU A 125 -9.23 17.30 3.33
N LYS A 126 -8.86 16.10 3.80
CA LYS A 126 -9.80 15.01 4.12
C LYS A 126 -10.91 15.44 5.08
N SER A 127 -10.59 16.22 6.10
CA SER A 127 -11.59 16.67 7.08
C SER A 127 -12.53 17.73 6.50
N PHE A 128 -12.03 18.57 5.61
CA PHE A 128 -12.80 19.65 4.98
C PHE A 128 -13.66 19.16 3.81
N SER A 129 -13.05 18.43 2.87
CA SER A 129 -13.66 18.03 1.60
C SER A 129 -14.14 16.59 1.56
N ARG A 130 -13.96 15.83 2.66
CA ARG A 130 -14.29 14.39 2.77
C ARG A 130 -13.50 13.47 1.84
N ALA A 131 -12.52 13.99 1.08
CA ALA A 131 -11.66 13.20 0.23
C ALA A 131 -10.99 12.06 1.01
N GLY A 132 -11.15 10.82 0.53
CA GLY A 132 -10.58 9.65 1.17
C GLY A 132 -11.36 9.12 2.39
N ILE A 133 -12.63 9.51 2.58
CA ILE A 133 -13.57 8.91 3.55
C ILE A 133 -14.45 7.83 2.91
N CYS A 134 -14.69 7.90 1.60
CA CYS A 134 -15.59 7.00 0.87
C CYS A 134 -15.03 5.56 0.82
N PRO A 135 -15.78 4.57 0.29
CA PRO A 135 -15.34 3.16 0.26
C PRO A 135 -13.97 2.91 -0.39
N CYS A 136 -13.55 3.78 -1.30
CA CYS A 136 -12.21 3.72 -1.89
C CYS A 136 -11.08 4.00 -0.88
N GLN A 137 -11.36 4.67 0.24
CA GLN A 137 -10.41 5.07 1.30
C GLN A 137 -9.18 5.81 0.75
N GLY A 138 -9.40 6.66 -0.26
CA GLY A 138 -8.34 7.47 -0.86
C GLY A 138 -7.39 6.71 -1.79
N ARG A 139 -7.65 5.44 -2.13
CA ARG A 139 -6.79 4.65 -3.04
C ARG A 139 -6.66 5.22 -4.45
N PHE A 140 -7.71 5.86 -4.94
CA PHE A 140 -7.73 6.42 -6.29
C PHE A 140 -7.26 7.87 -6.32
N CYS A 141 -7.65 8.68 -5.33
CA CYS A 141 -7.35 10.11 -5.33
C CYS A 141 -6.11 10.49 -4.50
N GLY A 142 -5.67 9.67 -3.55
CA GLY A 142 -4.72 10.09 -2.52
C GLY A 142 -3.38 10.59 -3.08
N LEU A 143 -2.79 9.86 -4.04
CA LEU A 143 -1.53 10.30 -4.66
C LEU A 143 -1.71 11.56 -5.50
N SER A 144 -2.80 11.67 -6.26
CA SER A 144 -3.10 12.87 -7.04
C SER A 144 -3.34 14.10 -6.15
N LEU A 145 -4.02 13.91 -5.02
CA LEU A 145 -4.23 14.97 -4.04
C LEU A 145 -2.92 15.39 -3.37
N GLN A 146 -2.08 14.42 -2.98
CA GLN A 146 -0.76 14.67 -2.42
C GLN A 146 0.12 15.47 -3.41
N ASP A 147 0.13 15.05 -4.68
CA ASP A 147 0.86 15.73 -5.75
C ASP A 147 0.33 17.15 -6.01
N SER A 148 -0.99 17.35 -6.02
CA SER A 148 -1.59 18.67 -6.17
C SER A 148 -1.23 19.58 -5.00
N ILE A 149 -1.35 19.12 -3.75
CA ILE A 149 -0.95 19.89 -2.57
C ILE A 149 0.53 20.27 -2.64
N ALA A 150 1.40 19.32 -2.99
CA ALA A 150 2.83 19.56 -3.14
C ALA A 150 3.12 20.66 -4.18
N ARG A 151 2.42 20.61 -5.32
CA ARG A 151 2.54 21.63 -6.37
C ARG A 151 2.09 23.01 -5.90
N GLU A 152 0.94 23.12 -5.27
CA GLU A 152 0.38 24.41 -4.82
C GLU A 152 1.16 25.02 -3.65
N THR A 153 1.78 24.18 -2.82
CA THR A 153 2.60 24.64 -1.67
C THR A 153 4.09 24.79 -1.99
N GLY A 154 4.55 24.32 -3.15
CA GLY A 154 5.97 24.26 -3.51
C GLY A 154 6.79 23.29 -2.66
N ARG A 155 6.15 22.38 -1.91
CA ARG A 155 6.81 21.39 -1.04
C ARG A 155 7.16 20.13 -1.82
N ASN A 156 8.11 19.34 -1.30
CA ASN A 156 8.31 18.01 -1.82
C ASN A 156 7.10 17.12 -1.47
N VAL A 157 6.74 16.21 -2.37
CA VAL A 157 5.66 15.23 -2.18
C VAL A 157 5.89 14.41 -0.90
N SER A 158 7.14 14.08 -0.57
CA SER A 158 7.48 13.36 0.67
C SER A 158 7.07 14.11 1.94
N ASP A 159 7.12 15.44 1.90
CA ASP A 159 6.93 16.30 3.06
C ASP A 159 5.46 16.61 3.31
N VAL A 160 4.62 16.50 2.27
CA VAL A 160 3.15 16.60 2.36
C VAL A 160 2.55 15.39 3.07
N GLY A 161 3.22 14.23 3.00
CA GLY A 161 2.74 12.99 3.59
C GLY A 161 1.48 12.43 2.90
N TYR A 162 0.81 11.49 3.57
CA TYR A 162 -0.38 10.81 3.05
C TYR A 162 -1.52 10.82 4.07
N PHE A 163 -2.70 10.35 3.67
CA PHE A 163 -3.80 10.14 4.61
C PHE A 163 -3.38 9.21 5.75
N ARG A 164 -3.89 9.49 6.95
CA ARG A 164 -3.78 8.57 8.07
C ARG A 164 -4.67 7.36 7.78
N LEU A 165 -4.04 6.22 7.48
CA LEU A 165 -4.72 4.95 7.25
C LEU A 165 -5.29 4.42 8.57
N ARG A 166 -6.51 3.88 8.52
CA ARG A 166 -7.21 3.29 9.66
C ARG A 166 -7.68 1.87 9.29
N PRO A 167 -7.60 0.90 10.22
CA PRO A 167 -8.29 -0.37 10.05
C PRO A 167 -9.81 -0.17 10.14
N PRO A 168 -10.62 -1.00 9.47
CA PRO A 168 -10.21 -2.06 8.54
C PRO A 168 -9.76 -1.48 7.19
N ILE A 169 -8.73 -2.08 6.57
CA ILE A 169 -8.18 -1.57 5.30
C ILE A 169 -9.26 -1.62 4.22
N LYS A 170 -9.99 -2.73 4.08
CA LYS A 170 -11.16 -2.86 3.22
C LYS A 170 -12.42 -2.86 4.09
N PRO A 171 -13.55 -2.33 3.59
CA PRO A 171 -14.84 -2.50 4.27
C PRO A 171 -15.11 -3.98 4.52
N LEU A 172 -15.66 -4.27 5.69
CA LEU A 172 -16.11 -5.59 6.11
C LEU A 172 -17.59 -5.50 6.48
N PRO A 173 -18.43 -6.47 6.08
CA PRO A 173 -19.79 -6.59 6.56
C PRO A 173 -19.86 -6.65 8.09
N LEU A 174 -20.90 -6.04 8.68
CA LEU A 174 -21.04 -5.97 10.14
C LEU A 174 -21.43 -7.32 10.76
N ASP A 175 -22.15 -8.16 10.02
CA ASP A 175 -22.45 -9.55 10.38
C ASP A 175 -21.18 -10.41 10.44
N GLU A 176 -20.31 -10.33 9.43
CA GLU A 176 -18.99 -11.00 9.47
C GLU A 176 -18.16 -10.55 10.68
N LEU A 177 -18.22 -9.26 11.02
CA LEU A 177 -17.50 -8.73 12.19
C LEU A 177 -18.10 -9.22 13.51
N ALA A 178 -19.44 -9.32 13.60
CA ALA A 178 -20.14 -9.79 14.80
C ALA A 178 -19.91 -11.29 15.07
N GLU A 179 -19.72 -12.09 14.03
CA GLU A 179 -19.43 -13.52 14.15
C GLU A 179 -18.03 -13.82 14.71
N LEU A 180 -17.08 -12.88 14.66
CA LEU A 180 -15.71 -13.08 15.19
C LEU A 180 -15.65 -13.31 16.71
N ASP A 181 -16.63 -12.80 17.46
CA ASP A 181 -16.72 -12.96 18.93
C ASP A 181 -17.48 -14.23 19.35
N SER A 182 -18.10 -14.94 18.38
CA SER A 182 -18.71 -16.23 18.67
C SER A 182 -17.61 -17.29 18.76
N GLU A 183 -17.48 -17.94 19.93
CA GLU A 183 -16.71 -19.18 20.05
C GLU A 183 -17.09 -20.09 18.87
N PRO A 184 -16.12 -20.78 18.23
CA PRO A 184 -16.42 -21.58 17.07
C PRO A 184 -17.32 -22.74 17.49
N GLU A 185 -18.64 -22.56 17.37
CA GLU A 185 -19.55 -23.67 17.29
C GLU A 185 -19.13 -24.45 16.06
N ALA A 186 -18.60 -25.65 16.30
CA ALA A 186 -18.17 -26.59 15.28
C ALA A 186 -19.36 -26.93 14.37
N ASN A 187 -19.60 -26.11 13.35
CA ASN A 187 -20.59 -26.39 12.33
C ASN A 187 -20.16 -25.80 10.98
N ILE A 188 -19.05 -26.34 10.48
CA ILE A 188 -18.79 -26.36 9.04
C ILE A 188 -19.77 -27.39 8.43
N SER A 189 -21.04 -27.03 8.31
CA SER A 189 -21.96 -27.72 7.43
C SER A 189 -22.70 -26.70 6.56
N ALA A 190 -22.29 -26.70 5.29
CA ALA A 190 -23.00 -26.22 4.11
C ALA A 190 -23.62 -24.82 4.15
N ARG A 191 -22.95 -23.85 3.52
CA ARG A 191 -23.67 -22.89 2.67
C ARG A 191 -23.37 -23.21 1.21
N SER A 192 -24.28 -24.00 0.64
CA SER A 192 -24.46 -24.19 -0.79
C SER A 192 -24.65 -22.85 -1.48
N SER A 193 -24.13 -22.77 -2.70
CA SER A 193 -24.40 -21.74 -3.69
C SER A 193 -25.89 -21.48 -3.85
N GLU A 194 -26.36 -20.28 -3.49
CA GLU A 194 -27.61 -19.72 -3.99
C GLU A 194 -27.46 -18.19 -4.08
N ASN A 195 -27.32 -17.73 -5.32
CA ASN A 195 -27.56 -16.35 -5.72
C ASN A 195 -29.02 -16.03 -5.43
N ASP A 196 -29.31 -14.91 -4.78
CA ASP A 196 -30.53 -14.16 -5.03
C ASP A 196 -30.37 -12.67 -4.71
N GLY A 197 -30.77 -11.85 -5.67
CA GLY A 197 -31.59 -10.67 -5.39
C GLY A 197 -30.92 -9.45 -4.76
N VAL A 198 -30.69 -8.46 -5.62
CA VAL A 198 -30.67 -7.03 -5.29
C VAL A 198 -31.85 -6.64 -4.36
N GLU A 199 -31.60 -6.06 -3.19
CA GLU A 199 -32.31 -4.86 -2.71
C GLU A 199 -31.79 -4.33 -1.37
N LYS A 200 -31.71 -2.98 -1.29
CA LYS A 200 -31.82 -2.11 -0.10
C LYS A 200 -30.75 -2.27 0.98
N TYR A 201 -29.92 -1.24 1.14
CA TYR A 201 -29.95 -0.39 2.34
C TYR A 201 -29.42 1.01 1.99
N CYS A 202 -30.19 2.03 2.40
CA CYS A 202 -29.76 3.43 2.54
C CYS A 202 -28.65 3.55 3.58
#